data_AF-A0A7J8Y7I9-F1
#
_entry.id   AF-A0A7J8Y7I9-F1
#
_cell.length_a   1.000
_cell.length_b   1.000
_cell.length_c   1.000
_cell.angle_alpha   90.00
_cell.angle_beta   90.00
_cell.angle_gamma   90.00
#
_symmetry.space_group_name_H-M   'P 1'
#
loop_
_entity.id
_entity.type
_entity.pdbx_description
1 polymer ?
#
loop_
_entity_poly.entity_id
_entity_poly.type
_entity_poly.pdbx_seq_one_letter_code
_entity_poly.pdbx_strand_id
1 'polypeptide(L)'
;YDSEATYFDEDVRNAKRKHLESKALDLVHPAYLNLLGHLRFKALENFKSRLEQMLKEAEGFAASARACTESCMHEFDQGCADATIKQANWDASKVREKLRRDIDAHKLSVRDAKLSELVARYEEKLRQLLCEPVESLFDAAGRDTWASIRKLLRRETETAVLEFSTAISSFELDQPTIESMLQGLRDYARNLVVKKAREEAGKVLILMKDRFSTVFSHDNELMPRVWTGKEDIKTITKDARAASLRLLAVMAAIRLDEKPDKIENILLSSLMEGTVTSPDPLASSTWEEVPPGNTLITPVQCKSLWRQFKSETEYTVTQAISAQEAYKRSNNWLPPPWAIVA
;
A
#
# COMPACT_ATOMS: atom_id res chain seq x y z
N TYR A 1 -73.36 14.80 -18.39
CA TYR A 1 -73.45 16.20 -17.98
C TYR A 1 -73.96 17.06 -19.13
N ASP A 2 -73.23 17.19 -20.24
CA ASP A 2 -73.60 18.09 -21.34
C ASP A 2 -74.96 17.81 -21.99
N SER A 3 -75.32 16.52 -22.10
CA SER A 3 -76.61 16.06 -22.62
C SER A 3 -77.81 16.41 -21.73
N GLU A 4 -77.60 16.51 -20.42
CA GLU A 4 -78.67 16.72 -19.43
C GLU A 4 -78.76 18.19 -19.01
N ALA A 5 -77.64 18.91 -19.01
CA ALA A 5 -77.56 20.29 -18.58
C ALA A 5 -77.94 21.31 -19.70
N THR A 6 -78.34 20.83 -20.88
CA THR A 6 -78.53 21.67 -22.08
C THR A 6 -79.63 22.73 -21.92
N TYR A 7 -80.64 22.46 -21.08
CA TYR A 7 -81.80 23.33 -20.87
C TYR A 7 -81.60 24.39 -19.77
N PHE A 8 -80.47 24.37 -19.06
CA PHE A 8 -80.17 25.33 -18.00
C PHE A 8 -79.46 26.56 -18.56
N ASP A 9 -79.49 27.63 -17.76
CA ASP A 9 -78.74 28.85 -18.00
C ASP A 9 -77.26 28.55 -18.32
N GLU A 10 -76.73 29.21 -19.35
CA GLU A 10 -75.42 28.91 -19.89
C GLU A 10 -74.29 29.21 -18.89
N ASP A 11 -74.40 30.29 -18.13
CA ASP A 11 -73.39 30.66 -17.13
C ASP A 11 -73.39 29.66 -15.97
N VAL A 12 -74.58 29.27 -15.50
CA VAL A 12 -74.74 28.25 -14.46
C VAL A 12 -74.19 26.90 -14.93
N ARG A 13 -74.52 26.49 -16.16
CA ARG A 13 -74.02 25.25 -16.78
C ARG A 13 -72.51 25.25 -16.90
N ASN A 14 -71.91 26.34 -17.41
CA ASN A 14 -70.48 26.45 -17.57
C ASN A 14 -69.75 26.44 -16.21
N ALA A 15 -70.30 27.09 -15.19
CA ALA A 15 -69.76 27.07 -13.84
C ALA A 15 -69.81 25.66 -13.22
N LYS A 16 -70.94 24.95 -13.36
CA LYS A 16 -71.09 23.58 -12.85
C LYS A 16 -70.23 22.57 -13.63
N ARG A 17 -70.04 22.75 -14.94
CA ARG A 17 -69.09 21.98 -15.76
C ARG A 17 -67.67 22.13 -15.23
N LYS A 18 -67.18 23.36 -15.05
CA LYS A 18 -65.85 23.64 -14.47
C LYS A 18 -65.69 23.03 -13.07
N HIS A 19 -66.73 23.08 -12.25
CA HIS A 19 -66.70 22.47 -10.92
C HIS A 19 -66.59 20.94 -10.98
N LEU A 20 -67.32 20.31 -11.91
CA LEU A 20 -67.23 18.87 -12.15
C LEU A 20 -65.83 18.47 -12.65
N GLU A 21 -65.27 19.22 -13.60
CA GLU A 21 -63.91 19.04 -14.10
C GLU A 21 -62.88 19.12 -12.97
N SER A 22 -62.94 20.17 -12.14
CA SER A 22 -62.06 20.32 -10.97
C SER A 22 -62.15 19.12 -10.02
N LYS A 23 -63.36 18.66 -9.68
CA LYS A 23 -63.53 17.50 -8.79
C LYS A 23 -63.02 16.20 -9.39
N ALA A 24 -63.19 16.01 -10.70
CA ALA A 24 -62.65 14.85 -11.39
C ALA A 24 -61.11 14.87 -11.39
N LEU A 25 -60.51 16.04 -11.61
CA LEU A 25 -59.06 16.23 -11.51
C LEU A 25 -58.54 15.94 -10.10
N ASP A 26 -59.20 16.48 -9.06
CA ASP A 26 -58.83 16.24 -7.66
C ASP A 26 -58.85 14.74 -7.30
N LEU A 27 -59.81 13.99 -7.85
CA LEU A 27 -59.96 12.56 -7.61
C LEU A 27 -58.87 11.73 -8.32
N VAL A 28 -58.43 12.15 -9.52
CA VAL A 28 -57.41 11.44 -10.31
C VAL A 28 -55.98 11.87 -9.92
N HIS A 29 -55.80 13.05 -9.32
CA HIS A 29 -54.49 13.59 -8.99
C HIS A 29 -53.62 12.66 -8.12
N PRO A 30 -54.12 12.00 -7.06
CA PRO A 30 -53.31 11.04 -6.29
C PRO A 30 -52.80 9.86 -7.13
N ALA A 31 -53.62 9.37 -8.08
CA ALA A 31 -53.21 8.29 -8.98
C ALA A 31 -52.09 8.74 -9.93
N TYR A 32 -52.15 9.98 -10.42
CA TYR A 32 -51.08 10.58 -11.22
C TYR A 32 -49.77 10.71 -10.43
N LEU A 33 -49.83 11.17 -9.17
CA LEU A 33 -48.63 11.26 -8.31
C LEU A 33 -48.01 9.88 -8.05
N ASN A 34 -48.83 8.85 -7.84
CA ASN A 34 -48.36 7.47 -7.68
C ASN A 34 -47.70 6.96 -8.97
N LEU A 35 -48.30 7.22 -10.14
CA LEU A 35 -47.73 6.86 -11.43
C LEU A 35 -46.36 7.51 -11.64
N LEU A 36 -46.21 8.81 -11.36
CA LEU A 36 -44.90 9.48 -11.41
C LEU A 36 -43.89 8.86 -10.45
N GLY A 37 -44.34 8.46 -9.25
CA GLY A 37 -43.52 7.72 -8.29
C GLY A 37 -42.99 6.39 -8.84
N HIS A 38 -43.87 5.61 -9.50
CA HIS A 38 -43.50 4.35 -10.14
C HIS A 38 -42.55 4.54 -11.33
N LEU A 39 -42.81 5.54 -12.18
CA LEU A 39 -41.93 5.88 -13.30
C LEU A 39 -40.53 6.25 -12.80
N ARG A 40 -40.43 7.08 -11.74
CA ARG A 40 -39.15 7.42 -11.12
C ARG A 40 -38.41 6.19 -10.62
N PHE A 41 -39.11 5.33 -9.86
CA PHE A 41 -38.51 4.12 -9.31
C PHE A 41 -37.99 3.19 -10.41
N LYS A 42 -38.82 2.92 -11.44
CA LYS A 42 -38.45 2.09 -12.58
C LYS A 42 -37.24 2.65 -13.32
N ALA A 43 -37.23 3.95 -13.61
CA ALA A 43 -36.13 4.62 -14.29
C ALA A 43 -34.83 4.50 -13.48
N LEU A 44 -34.88 4.71 -12.17
CA LEU A 44 -33.71 4.59 -11.29
C LEU A 44 -33.17 3.15 -11.23
N GLU A 45 -34.02 2.14 -11.11
CA GLU A 45 -33.59 0.73 -11.09
C GLU A 45 -33.02 0.28 -12.46
N ASN A 46 -33.61 0.76 -13.57
CA ASN A 46 -33.05 0.57 -14.91
C ASN A 46 -31.67 1.24 -15.04
N PHE A 47 -31.51 2.43 -14.47
CA PHE A 47 -30.22 3.13 -14.47
C PHE A 47 -29.14 2.31 -13.74
N LYS A 48 -29.42 1.83 -12.53
CA LYS A 48 -28.47 1.03 -11.73
C LYS A 48 -28.04 -0.23 -12.48
N SER A 49 -29.00 -1.01 -12.96
CA SER A 49 -28.72 -2.26 -13.68
C SER A 49 -27.94 -2.05 -14.98
N ARG A 50 -28.29 -1.03 -15.78
CA ARG A 50 -27.55 -0.69 -17.01
C ARG A 50 -26.14 -0.20 -16.71
N LEU A 51 -25.97 0.62 -15.68
CA LEU A 51 -24.65 1.10 -15.30
C LEU A 51 -23.75 -0.07 -14.89
N GLU A 52 -24.25 -0.98 -14.05
CA GLU A 52 -23.51 -2.19 -13.66
C GLU A 52 -23.14 -3.08 -14.84
N GLN A 53 -24.03 -3.24 -15.83
CA GLN A 53 -23.74 -4.00 -17.03
C GLN A 53 -22.67 -3.33 -17.90
N MET A 54 -22.83 -2.04 -18.20
CA MET A 54 -21.87 -1.31 -19.02
C MET A 54 -20.49 -1.24 -18.38
N LEU A 55 -20.38 -1.18 -17.04
CA LEU A 55 -19.09 -1.22 -16.36
C LEU A 55 -18.37 -2.57 -16.45
N LYS A 56 -19.06 -3.65 -16.84
CA LYS A 56 -18.44 -4.95 -17.13
C LYS A 56 -17.96 -5.05 -18.58
N GLU A 57 -18.63 -4.35 -19.51
CA GLU A 57 -18.45 -4.47 -20.95
C GLU A 57 -17.60 -3.35 -21.56
N ALA A 58 -17.57 -2.16 -20.96
CA ALA A 58 -17.02 -0.94 -21.55
C ALA A 58 -15.73 -0.44 -20.86
N GLU A 59 -14.96 0.36 -21.60
CA GLU A 59 -13.64 0.87 -21.21
C GLU A 59 -13.66 2.18 -20.40
N GLY A 60 -14.83 2.77 -20.08
CA GLY A 60 -14.82 4.06 -19.38
C GLY A 60 -16.04 4.44 -18.55
N PHE A 61 -15.80 4.73 -17.26
CA PHE A 61 -16.83 5.05 -16.28
C PHE A 61 -17.69 6.27 -16.66
N ALA A 62 -17.06 7.39 -17.02
CA ALA A 62 -17.79 8.64 -17.27
C ALA A 62 -18.68 8.56 -18.52
N ALA A 63 -18.21 7.90 -19.58
CA ALA A 63 -18.99 7.68 -20.80
C ALA A 63 -20.20 6.78 -20.53
N SER A 64 -20.00 5.65 -19.82
CA SER A 64 -21.09 4.76 -19.45
C SER A 64 -22.12 5.47 -18.54
N ALA A 65 -21.67 6.22 -17.54
CA ALA A 65 -22.56 6.96 -16.65
C ALA A 65 -23.39 8.01 -17.39
N ARG A 66 -22.79 8.76 -18.34
CA ARG A 66 -23.51 9.75 -19.17
C ARG A 66 -24.57 9.10 -20.03
N ALA A 67 -24.22 8.06 -20.78
CA ALA A 67 -25.17 7.34 -21.63
C ALA A 67 -26.32 6.70 -20.84
N CYS A 68 -26.03 6.10 -19.67
CA CYS A 68 -27.07 5.61 -18.76
C CYS A 68 -27.99 6.72 -18.25
N THR A 69 -27.43 7.88 -17.86
CA THR A 69 -28.22 9.02 -17.38
C THR A 69 -29.14 9.54 -18.49
N GLU A 70 -28.62 9.78 -19.69
CA GLU A 70 -29.41 10.28 -20.83
C GLU A 70 -30.57 9.33 -21.17
N SER A 71 -30.28 8.04 -21.25
CA SER A 71 -31.29 7.01 -21.53
C SER A 71 -32.36 6.93 -20.43
N CYS A 72 -31.96 6.95 -19.16
CA CYS A 72 -32.88 6.93 -18.02
C CYS A 72 -33.78 8.18 -17.96
N MET A 73 -33.21 9.37 -18.17
CA MET A 73 -33.98 10.61 -18.18
C MET A 73 -34.96 10.64 -19.35
N HIS A 74 -34.55 10.14 -20.52
CA HIS A 74 -35.44 10.03 -21.68
C HIS A 74 -36.63 9.09 -21.43
N GLU A 75 -36.40 7.91 -20.85
CA GLU A 75 -37.47 6.97 -20.48
C GLU A 75 -38.46 7.59 -19.48
N PHE A 76 -37.95 8.34 -18.49
CA PHE A 76 -38.79 9.05 -17.53
C PHE A 76 -39.61 10.15 -18.20
N ASP A 77 -38.97 10.98 -19.03
CA ASP A 77 -39.62 12.11 -19.71
C ASP A 77 -40.70 11.61 -20.70
N GLN A 78 -40.44 10.49 -21.41
CA GLN A 78 -41.42 9.84 -22.26
C GLN A 78 -42.61 9.28 -21.45
N GLY A 79 -42.34 8.56 -20.35
CA GLY A 79 -43.40 8.05 -19.49
C GLY A 79 -44.27 9.15 -18.87
N CYS A 80 -43.69 10.32 -18.58
CA CYS A 80 -44.45 11.49 -18.12
C CYS A 80 -45.31 12.09 -19.25
N ALA A 81 -44.78 12.16 -20.47
CA ALA A 81 -45.52 12.66 -21.63
C ALA A 81 -46.74 11.77 -21.91
N ASP A 82 -46.58 10.45 -21.86
CA ASP A 82 -47.66 9.47 -22.04
C ASP A 82 -48.76 9.57 -20.95
N ALA A 83 -48.39 10.05 -19.76
CA ALA A 83 -49.28 10.23 -18.61
C ALA A 83 -49.96 11.62 -18.53
N THR A 84 -49.69 12.52 -19.49
CA THR A 84 -50.13 13.92 -19.41
C THR A 84 -51.64 14.08 -19.61
N ILE A 85 -52.32 14.65 -18.61
CA ILE A 85 -53.73 15.04 -18.72
C ILE A 85 -53.82 16.50 -19.18
N LYS A 86 -54.28 16.70 -20.42
CA LYS A 86 -54.35 18.02 -21.09
C LYS A 86 -55.10 19.07 -20.27
N GLN A 87 -56.12 18.67 -19.52
CA GLN A 87 -56.98 19.55 -18.73
C GLN A 87 -56.35 20.02 -17.42
N ALA A 88 -55.30 19.35 -16.94
CA ALA A 88 -54.85 19.46 -15.56
C ALA A 88 -53.55 20.28 -15.37
N ASN A 89 -52.78 20.47 -16.45
CA ASN A 89 -51.49 21.17 -16.46
C ASN A 89 -50.58 20.81 -15.26
N TRP A 90 -50.55 19.52 -14.90
CA TRP A 90 -49.81 19.03 -13.73
C TRP A 90 -48.31 18.94 -14.01
N ASP A 91 -47.51 19.36 -13.03
CA ASP A 91 -46.07 19.49 -13.16
C ASP A 91 -45.31 18.25 -12.64
N ALA A 92 -44.52 17.61 -13.50
CA ALA A 92 -43.63 16.50 -13.16
C ALA A 92 -42.20 16.93 -12.80
N SER A 93 -41.86 18.22 -12.92
CA SER A 93 -40.50 18.75 -12.76
C SER A 93 -39.86 18.38 -11.42
N LYS A 94 -40.62 18.44 -10.32
CA LYS A 94 -40.13 18.10 -8.98
C LYS A 94 -39.71 16.62 -8.89
N VAL A 95 -40.46 15.73 -9.53
CA VAL A 95 -40.15 14.30 -9.54
C VAL A 95 -38.95 14.03 -10.44
N ARG A 96 -38.87 14.73 -11.58
CA ARG A 96 -37.72 14.71 -12.50
C ARG A 96 -36.42 15.16 -11.83
N GLU A 97 -36.45 16.29 -11.13
CA GLU A 97 -35.27 16.79 -10.41
C GLU A 97 -34.89 15.88 -9.24
N LYS A 98 -35.86 15.20 -8.62
CA LYS A 98 -35.57 14.16 -7.64
C LYS A 98 -34.88 12.95 -8.29
N LEU A 99 -35.36 12.48 -9.44
CA LEU A 99 -34.71 11.39 -10.19
C LEU A 99 -33.26 11.74 -10.51
N ARG A 100 -33.02 12.95 -11.04
CA ARG A 100 -31.68 13.43 -11.37
C ARG A 100 -30.75 13.41 -10.16
N ARG A 101 -31.20 13.92 -9.01
CA ARG A 101 -30.41 13.88 -7.76
C ARG A 101 -30.14 12.46 -7.28
N ASP A 102 -31.12 11.57 -7.36
CA ASP A 102 -30.96 10.16 -6.96
C ASP A 102 -29.94 9.44 -7.89
N ILE A 103 -29.97 9.74 -9.20
CA ILE A 103 -29.00 9.25 -10.20
C ILE A 103 -27.60 9.77 -9.90
N ASP A 104 -27.45 11.09 -9.70
CA ASP A 104 -26.13 11.69 -9.43
C ASP A 104 -25.54 11.19 -8.11
N ALA A 105 -26.37 11.00 -7.07
CA ALA A 105 -25.94 10.38 -5.82
C ALA A 105 -25.47 8.93 -6.02
N HIS A 106 -26.19 8.14 -6.82
CA HIS A 106 -25.77 6.78 -7.13
C HIS A 106 -24.48 6.74 -7.95
N LYS A 107 -24.33 7.62 -8.96
CA LYS A 107 -23.11 7.76 -9.74
C LYS A 107 -21.90 8.04 -8.87
N LEU A 108 -22.02 8.99 -7.94
CA LEU A 108 -20.95 9.31 -6.99
C LEU A 108 -20.58 8.09 -6.15
N SER A 109 -21.58 7.39 -5.58
CA SER A 109 -21.34 6.18 -4.79
C SER A 109 -20.63 5.07 -5.57
N VAL A 110 -21.05 4.80 -6.81
CA VAL A 110 -20.40 3.77 -7.65
C VAL A 110 -18.99 4.22 -8.05
N ARG A 111 -18.80 5.51 -8.37
CA ARG A 111 -17.50 6.08 -8.71
C ARG A 111 -16.51 5.88 -7.56
N ASP A 112 -16.90 6.26 -6.36
CA ASP A 112 -16.04 6.21 -5.17
C ASP A 112 -15.69 4.75 -4.80
N ALA A 113 -16.65 3.83 -4.94
CA ALA A 113 -16.41 2.40 -4.75
C ALA A 113 -15.42 1.83 -5.78
N LYS A 114 -15.56 2.19 -7.06
CA LYS A 114 -14.67 1.74 -8.14
C LYS A 114 -13.26 2.32 -8.03
N LEU A 115 -13.14 3.58 -7.64
CA LEU A 115 -11.84 4.20 -7.37
C LEU A 115 -11.17 3.53 -6.19
N SER A 116 -11.90 3.24 -5.11
CA SER A 116 -11.38 2.51 -3.95
C SER A 116 -10.89 1.10 -4.30
N GLU A 117 -11.65 0.39 -5.15
CA GLU A 117 -11.26 -0.93 -5.68
C GLU A 117 -9.95 -0.84 -6.50
N LEU A 118 -9.82 0.17 -7.36
CA LEU A 118 -8.60 0.40 -8.13
C LEU A 118 -7.41 0.73 -7.23
N VAL A 119 -7.58 1.63 -6.25
CA VAL A 119 -6.52 1.96 -5.28
C VAL A 119 -6.04 0.70 -4.58
N ALA A 120 -6.96 -0.10 -4.01
CA ALA A 120 -6.61 -1.34 -3.32
C ALA A 120 -5.86 -2.34 -4.23
N ARG A 121 -6.26 -2.44 -5.51
CA ARG A 121 -5.58 -3.30 -6.48
C ARG A 121 -4.14 -2.87 -6.74
N TYR A 122 -3.88 -1.57 -6.90
CA TYR A 122 -2.53 -1.06 -7.14
C TYR A 122 -1.67 -1.08 -5.87
N GLU A 123 -2.25 -0.84 -4.70
CA GLU A 123 -1.60 -1.05 -3.41
C GLU A 123 -1.15 -2.51 -3.24
N GLU A 124 -2.01 -3.46 -3.55
CA GLU A 124 -1.68 -4.89 -3.49
C GLU A 124 -0.60 -5.28 -4.52
N LYS A 125 -0.65 -4.72 -5.74
CA LYS A 125 0.41 -4.92 -6.74
C LYS A 125 1.77 -4.41 -6.23
N LEU A 126 1.80 -3.21 -5.66
CA LEU A 126 3.01 -2.66 -5.04
C LEU A 126 3.49 -3.51 -3.87
N ARG A 127 2.57 -4.03 -3.06
CA ARG A 127 2.90 -4.95 -1.97
C ARG A 127 3.66 -6.17 -2.46
N GLN A 128 3.19 -6.81 -3.53
CA GLN A 128 3.84 -7.98 -4.12
C GLN A 128 5.21 -7.66 -4.70
N LEU A 129 5.34 -6.52 -5.40
CA LEU A 129 6.58 -6.13 -6.07
C LEU A 129 7.66 -5.57 -5.13
N LEU A 130 7.27 -5.04 -3.96
CA LEU A 130 8.20 -4.41 -3.03
C LEU A 130 8.57 -5.29 -1.83
N CYS A 131 7.65 -6.10 -1.28
CA CYS A 131 7.93 -6.81 -0.02
C CYS A 131 9.12 -7.78 -0.12
N GLU A 132 9.01 -8.80 -0.97
CA GLU A 132 10.05 -9.85 -1.05
C GLU A 132 11.41 -9.31 -1.51
N PRO A 133 11.49 -8.42 -2.52
CA PRO A 133 12.80 -7.90 -2.93
C PRO A 133 13.43 -7.00 -1.88
N VAL A 134 12.65 -6.25 -1.10
CA VAL A 134 13.18 -5.43 0.01
C VAL A 134 13.72 -6.32 1.12
N GLU A 135 13.02 -7.40 1.47
CA GLU A 135 13.50 -8.39 2.45
C GLU A 135 14.83 -9.01 2.00
N SER A 136 14.91 -9.48 0.74
CA SER A 136 16.14 -10.04 0.18
C SER A 136 17.32 -9.04 0.19
N LEU A 137 17.06 -7.76 -0.07
CA LEU A 137 18.10 -6.70 0.01
C LEU A 137 18.59 -6.46 1.44
N PHE A 138 17.73 -6.65 2.45
CA PHE A 138 18.11 -6.58 3.86
C PHE A 138 18.90 -7.81 4.30
N ASP A 139 18.55 -9.01 3.82
CA ASP A 139 19.31 -10.25 4.08
C ASP A 139 20.73 -10.16 3.52
N ALA A 140 20.89 -9.61 2.32
CA ALA A 140 22.20 -9.41 1.70
C ALA A 140 23.05 -8.37 2.45
N ALA A 141 22.42 -7.37 3.07
CA ALA A 141 23.04 -6.30 3.88
C ALA A 141 24.30 -5.69 3.24
N GLY A 142 24.23 -5.41 1.93
CA GLY A 142 25.29 -4.75 1.18
C GLY A 142 25.42 -3.27 1.53
N ARG A 143 26.57 -2.67 1.19
CA ARG A 143 26.75 -1.20 1.34
C ARG A 143 25.78 -0.40 0.48
N ASP A 144 25.31 -1.00 -0.60
CA ASP A 144 24.36 -0.45 -1.55
C ASP A 144 22.90 -0.82 -1.24
N THR A 145 22.59 -1.56 -0.15
CA THR A 145 21.22 -2.01 0.18
C THR A 145 20.20 -0.87 0.07
N TRP A 146 20.44 0.27 0.73
CA TRP A 146 19.51 1.40 0.66
C TRP A 146 19.46 2.07 -0.71
N ALA A 147 20.56 2.09 -1.47
CA ALA A 147 20.57 2.62 -2.84
C ALA A 147 19.74 1.73 -3.78
N SER A 148 19.88 0.42 -3.64
CA SER A 148 19.11 -0.60 -4.37
C SER A 148 17.62 -0.54 -4.00
N ILE A 149 17.28 -0.39 -2.71
CA ILE A 149 15.90 -0.16 -2.25
C ILE A 149 15.32 1.12 -2.86
N ARG A 150 16.05 2.24 -2.87
CA ARG A 150 15.58 3.49 -3.49
C ARG A 150 15.32 3.33 -4.98
N LYS A 151 16.21 2.66 -5.70
CA LYS A 151 16.06 2.39 -7.14
C LYS A 151 14.83 1.53 -7.41
N LEU A 152 14.64 0.46 -6.63
CA LEU A 152 13.47 -0.42 -6.71
C LEU A 152 12.18 0.36 -6.41
N LEU A 153 12.12 1.05 -5.26
CA LEU A 153 10.97 1.84 -4.85
C LEU A 153 10.58 2.85 -5.93
N ARG A 154 11.54 3.60 -6.47
CA ARG A 154 11.29 4.58 -7.53
C ARG A 154 10.73 3.92 -8.79
N ARG A 155 11.34 2.82 -9.25
CA ARG A 155 10.92 2.11 -10.47
C ARG A 155 9.49 1.59 -10.34
N GLU A 156 9.22 0.78 -9.32
CA GLU A 156 7.92 0.13 -9.17
C GLU A 156 6.81 1.15 -8.88
N THR A 157 7.11 2.17 -8.08
CA THR A 157 6.13 3.22 -7.74
C THR A 157 5.77 4.05 -8.97
N GLU A 158 6.73 4.55 -9.73
CA GLU A 158 6.41 5.36 -10.92
C GLU A 158 5.73 4.53 -12.01
N THR A 159 6.08 3.26 -12.19
CA THR A 159 5.33 2.35 -13.07
C THR A 159 3.88 2.19 -12.62
N ALA A 160 3.65 1.90 -11.32
CA ALA A 160 2.30 1.76 -10.78
C ALA A 160 1.49 3.07 -10.88
N VAL A 161 2.12 4.22 -10.63
CA VAL A 161 1.49 5.54 -10.74
C VAL A 161 1.08 5.85 -12.19
N LEU A 162 1.92 5.54 -13.18
CA LEU A 162 1.61 5.74 -14.59
C LEU A 162 0.42 4.87 -15.01
N GLU A 163 0.46 3.57 -14.71
CA GLU A 163 -0.64 2.65 -15.00
C GLU A 163 -1.93 3.07 -14.27
N PHE A 164 -1.85 3.44 -13.00
CA PHE A 164 -2.99 3.91 -12.23
C PHE A 164 -3.58 5.20 -12.81
N SER A 165 -2.73 6.16 -13.21
CA SER A 165 -3.14 7.40 -13.89
C SER A 165 -3.91 7.10 -15.19
N THR A 166 -3.44 6.13 -15.99
CA THR A 166 -4.19 5.71 -17.18
C THR A 166 -5.53 5.07 -16.84
N ALA A 167 -5.59 4.24 -15.78
CA ALA A 167 -6.81 3.57 -15.37
C ALA A 167 -7.89 4.54 -14.86
N ILE A 168 -7.50 5.59 -14.13
CA ILE A 168 -8.44 6.59 -13.59
C ILE A 168 -8.82 7.68 -14.61
N SER A 169 -8.15 7.77 -15.75
CA SER A 169 -8.43 8.79 -16.78
C SER A 169 -9.88 8.78 -17.28
N SER A 170 -10.51 7.60 -17.30
CA SER A 170 -11.90 7.43 -17.75
C SER A 170 -12.97 7.91 -16.76
N PHE A 171 -12.55 8.33 -15.55
CA PHE A 171 -13.43 8.80 -14.49
C PHE A 171 -13.67 10.32 -14.53
N GLU A 172 -12.97 11.06 -15.41
CA GLU A 172 -13.10 12.52 -15.58
C GLU A 172 -13.00 13.28 -14.23
N LEU A 173 -12.01 12.90 -13.41
CA LEU A 173 -11.76 13.53 -12.11
C LEU A 173 -11.06 14.89 -12.28
N ASP A 174 -11.22 15.76 -11.28
CA ASP A 174 -10.48 17.00 -11.19
C ASP A 174 -8.99 16.75 -10.90
N GLN A 175 -8.16 17.64 -11.42
CA GLN A 175 -6.70 17.55 -11.28
C GLN A 175 -6.20 17.41 -9.84
N PRO A 176 -6.69 18.18 -8.84
CA PRO A 176 -6.21 18.02 -7.46
C PRO A 176 -6.60 16.67 -6.84
N THR A 177 -7.78 16.12 -7.18
CA THR A 177 -8.14 14.76 -6.75
C THR A 177 -7.22 13.72 -7.36
N ILE A 178 -6.90 13.83 -8.66
CA ILE A 178 -5.94 12.93 -9.33
C ILE A 178 -4.58 13.00 -8.64
N GLU A 179 -4.05 14.20 -8.41
CA GLU A 179 -2.76 14.39 -7.74
C GLU A 179 -2.74 13.81 -6.33
N SER A 180 -3.82 14.01 -5.57
CA SER A 180 -3.97 13.44 -4.22
C SER A 180 -3.96 11.91 -4.23
N MET A 181 -4.66 11.27 -5.18
CA MET A 181 -4.67 9.81 -5.28
C MET A 181 -3.30 9.26 -5.71
N LEU A 182 -2.62 9.91 -6.66
CA LEU A 182 -1.28 9.52 -7.09
C LEU A 182 -0.27 9.69 -5.95
N GLN A 183 -0.38 10.76 -5.16
CA GLN A 183 0.46 10.96 -3.99
C GLN A 183 0.17 9.91 -2.90
N GLY A 184 -1.10 9.57 -2.67
CA GLY A 184 -1.49 8.49 -1.75
C GLY A 184 -0.82 7.16 -2.10
N LEU A 185 -0.73 6.82 -3.40
CA LEU A 185 -0.05 5.61 -3.85
C LEU A 185 1.48 5.67 -3.63
N ARG A 186 2.10 6.84 -3.84
CA ARG A 186 3.53 7.06 -3.53
C ARG A 186 3.81 6.92 -2.03
N ASP A 187 2.95 7.50 -1.21
CA ASP A 187 3.05 7.44 0.25
C ASP A 187 2.84 6.02 0.75
N TYR A 188 1.88 5.27 0.18
CA TYR A 188 1.68 3.86 0.46
C TYR A 188 2.95 3.04 0.18
N ALA A 189 3.54 3.18 -1.01
CA ALA A 189 4.77 2.48 -1.38
C ALA A 189 5.94 2.80 -0.43
N ARG A 190 6.10 4.09 -0.08
CA ARG A 190 7.11 4.54 0.89
C ARG A 190 6.88 3.93 2.27
N ASN A 191 5.64 3.96 2.76
CA ASN A 191 5.27 3.43 4.06
C ASN A 191 5.44 1.91 4.14
N LEU A 192 5.19 1.20 3.04
CA LEU A 192 5.42 -0.23 2.94
C LEU A 192 6.91 -0.58 3.15
N VAL A 193 7.81 0.13 2.45
CA VAL A 193 9.27 -0.07 2.62
C VAL A 193 9.70 0.26 4.05
N VAL A 194 9.17 1.35 4.63
CA VAL A 194 9.44 1.72 6.04
C VAL A 194 8.98 0.61 6.99
N LYS A 195 7.79 0.05 6.76
CA LYS A 195 7.26 -1.06 7.57
C LYS A 195 8.16 -2.29 7.46
N LYS A 196 8.57 -2.67 6.24
CA LYS A 196 9.50 -3.79 6.03
C LYS A 196 10.86 -3.57 6.67
N ALA A 197 11.42 -2.37 6.57
CA ALA A 197 12.66 -2.04 7.25
C ALA A 197 12.57 -2.20 8.78
N ARG A 198 11.43 -1.85 9.39
CA ARG A 198 11.18 -2.06 10.82
C ARG A 198 11.05 -3.53 11.19
N GLU A 199 10.35 -4.32 10.37
CA GLU A 199 10.23 -5.77 10.55
C GLU A 199 11.60 -6.45 10.51
N GLU A 200 12.44 -6.11 9.52
CA GLU A 200 13.79 -6.69 9.39
C GLU A 200 14.76 -6.20 10.47
N ALA A 201 14.68 -4.93 10.88
CA ALA A 201 15.45 -4.43 12.02
C ALA A 201 15.11 -5.17 13.32
N GLY A 202 13.88 -5.67 13.47
CA GLY A 202 13.49 -6.53 14.60
C GLY A 202 14.22 -7.88 14.64
N LYS A 203 14.68 -8.37 13.50
CA LYS A 203 15.41 -9.64 13.34
C LYS A 203 16.93 -9.47 13.29
N VAL A 204 17.43 -8.25 13.48
CA VAL A 204 18.83 -7.87 13.26
C VAL A 204 19.82 -8.79 13.98
N LEU A 205 19.55 -9.24 15.20
CA LEU A 205 20.47 -10.09 15.96
C LEU A 205 20.67 -11.46 15.28
N ILE A 206 19.60 -12.05 14.75
CA ILE A 206 19.64 -13.33 14.03
C ILE A 206 20.45 -13.14 12.75
N LEU A 207 20.12 -12.10 11.97
CA LEU A 207 20.81 -11.79 10.73
C LEU A 207 22.31 -11.49 10.93
N MET A 208 22.66 -10.79 12.03
CA MET A 208 24.06 -10.58 12.42
C MET A 208 24.76 -11.91 12.69
N LYS A 209 24.13 -12.85 13.40
CA LYS A 209 24.70 -14.17 13.71
C LYS A 209 24.86 -15.03 12.46
N ASP A 210 23.89 -15.00 11.55
CA ASP A 210 23.96 -15.72 10.29
C ASP A 210 25.09 -15.14 9.42
N ARG A 211 25.19 -13.82 9.33
CA ARG A 211 26.28 -13.14 8.62
C ARG A 211 27.65 -13.47 9.22
N PHE A 212 27.76 -13.48 10.54
CA PHE A 212 28.96 -13.90 11.23
C PHE A 212 29.33 -15.34 10.89
N SER A 213 28.38 -16.27 11.02
CA SER A 213 28.59 -17.70 10.80
C SER A 213 29.02 -17.99 9.36
N THR A 214 28.42 -17.31 8.39
CA THR A 214 28.78 -17.42 6.97
C THR A 214 30.22 -16.97 6.74
N VAL A 215 30.62 -15.77 7.20
CA VAL A 215 31.98 -15.24 6.99
C VAL A 215 33.04 -15.99 7.80
N PHE A 216 32.69 -16.41 9.02
CA PHE A 216 33.61 -17.09 9.93
C PHE A 216 33.85 -18.55 9.53
N SER A 217 32.79 -19.25 9.12
CA SER A 217 32.84 -20.70 8.88
C SER A 217 33.10 -21.07 7.43
N HIS A 218 33.00 -20.15 6.48
CA HIS A 218 33.25 -20.42 5.06
C HIS A 218 34.43 -19.62 4.53
N ASP A 219 35.18 -20.22 3.61
CA ASP A 219 36.22 -19.54 2.85
C ASP A 219 35.63 -18.69 1.71
N ASN A 220 36.51 -18.11 0.89
CA ASN A 220 36.09 -17.24 -0.22
C ASN A 220 35.35 -18.02 -1.33
N GLU A 221 35.44 -19.35 -1.34
CA GLU A 221 34.75 -20.23 -2.29
C GLU A 221 33.44 -20.77 -1.69
N LEU A 222 33.01 -20.25 -0.53
CA LEU A 222 31.85 -20.71 0.24
C LEU A 222 31.98 -22.16 0.74
N MET A 223 33.20 -22.70 0.79
CA MET A 223 33.46 -24.02 1.32
C MET A 223 33.67 -23.94 2.84
N PRO A 224 33.16 -24.92 3.62
CA PRO A 224 33.37 -24.94 5.07
C PRO A 224 34.86 -24.94 5.42
N ARG A 225 35.28 -23.99 6.26
CA ARG A 225 36.67 -23.87 6.72
C ARG A 225 37.03 -25.02 7.63
N VAL A 226 38.22 -25.57 7.40
CA VAL A 226 38.87 -26.54 8.29
C VAL A 226 39.98 -25.82 9.03
N TRP A 227 40.04 -25.99 10.36
CA TRP A 227 41.02 -25.33 11.22
C TRP A 227 42.36 -26.08 11.22
N THR A 228 43.10 -26.02 10.10
CA THR A 228 44.35 -26.77 9.89
C THR A 228 45.59 -26.09 10.47
N GLY A 229 45.47 -24.86 10.97
CA GLY A 229 46.56 -24.14 11.65
C GLY A 229 47.22 -23.05 10.82
N LYS A 230 46.90 -22.97 9.52
CA LYS A 230 47.36 -21.91 8.60
C LYS A 230 46.47 -20.67 8.65
N GLU A 231 45.24 -20.84 9.13
CA GLU A 231 44.23 -19.80 9.20
C GLU A 231 44.46 -18.90 10.41
N ASP A 232 44.47 -17.59 10.19
CA ASP A 232 44.50 -16.61 11.27
C ASP A 232 43.09 -16.36 11.79
N ILE A 233 42.73 -17.13 12.82
CA ILE A 233 41.41 -17.06 13.47
C ILE A 233 41.13 -15.63 13.97
N LYS A 234 42.15 -14.87 14.36
CA LYS A 234 41.98 -13.52 14.90
C LYS A 234 41.54 -12.55 13.80
N THR A 235 42.15 -12.59 12.62
CA THR A 235 41.74 -11.75 11.49
C THR A 235 40.39 -12.18 10.94
N ILE A 236 40.13 -13.49 10.79
CA ILE A 236 38.83 -14.02 10.37
C ILE A 236 37.71 -13.58 11.33
N THR A 237 37.94 -13.67 12.64
CA THR A 237 36.98 -13.21 13.65
C THR A 237 36.74 -11.71 13.53
N LYS A 238 37.80 -10.91 13.30
CA LYS A 238 37.70 -9.46 13.13
C LYS A 238 36.86 -9.12 11.90
N ASP A 239 37.08 -9.80 10.78
CA ASP A 239 36.35 -9.57 9.52
C ASP A 239 34.89 -9.99 9.63
N ALA A 240 34.59 -11.14 10.24
CA ALA A 240 33.22 -11.60 10.49
C ALA A 240 32.46 -10.64 11.42
N ARG A 241 33.13 -10.11 12.45
CA ARG A 241 32.60 -9.06 13.34
C ARG A 241 32.35 -7.74 12.60
N ALA A 242 33.26 -7.31 11.73
CA ALA A 242 33.08 -6.11 10.91
C ALA A 242 31.90 -6.26 9.95
N ALA A 243 31.77 -7.41 9.29
CA ALA A 243 30.65 -7.69 8.40
C ALA A 243 29.30 -7.65 9.13
N SER A 244 29.24 -8.18 10.35
CA SER A 244 28.04 -8.16 11.19
C SER A 244 27.68 -6.75 11.67
N LEU A 245 28.67 -5.91 11.98
CA LEU A 245 28.45 -4.50 12.34
C LEU A 245 27.98 -3.65 11.15
N ARG A 246 28.46 -3.94 9.94
CA ARG A 246 27.93 -3.28 8.72
C ARG A 246 26.45 -3.58 8.53
N LEU A 247 26.04 -4.84 8.75
CA LEU A 247 24.63 -5.22 8.72
C LEU A 247 23.82 -4.42 9.76
N LEU A 248 24.32 -4.32 11.00
CA LEU A 248 23.70 -3.49 12.02
C LEU A 248 23.61 -2.01 11.60
N ALA A 249 24.65 -1.46 10.96
CA ALA A 249 24.67 -0.08 10.48
C ALA A 249 23.61 0.16 9.38
N VAL A 250 23.43 -0.80 8.47
CA VAL A 250 22.38 -0.78 7.45
C VAL A 250 21.00 -0.78 8.11
N MET A 251 20.79 -1.59 9.15
CA MET A 251 19.51 -1.73 9.86
C MET A 251 19.25 -0.69 10.95
N ALA A 252 20.20 0.20 11.24
CA ALA A 252 20.04 1.20 12.30
C ALA A 252 19.13 2.38 11.91
N ALA A 253 19.07 2.73 10.63
CA ALA A 253 18.32 3.88 10.14
C ALA A 253 17.80 3.71 8.71
N ILE A 254 16.64 4.31 8.45
CA ILE A 254 16.01 4.41 7.13
C ILE A 254 16.70 5.52 6.31
N ARG A 255 17.17 5.15 5.11
CA ARG A 255 17.92 6.05 4.22
C ARG A 255 17.23 6.23 2.86
N LEU A 256 15.97 6.65 2.88
CA LEU A 256 15.23 6.93 1.64
C LEU A 256 15.55 8.31 1.05
N ASP A 257 15.95 9.28 1.88
CA ASP A 257 16.09 10.69 1.48
C ASP A 257 17.52 11.08 1.05
N GLU A 258 18.41 10.11 0.77
CA GLU A 258 19.81 10.29 0.32
C GLU A 258 20.72 11.14 1.22
N LYS A 259 20.27 11.46 2.44
CA LYS A 259 21.09 12.16 3.42
C LYS A 259 22.21 11.24 3.93
N PRO A 260 23.47 11.70 3.95
CA PRO A 260 24.56 10.94 4.53
C PRO A 260 24.38 10.85 6.05
N ASP A 261 24.89 9.77 6.63
CA ASP A 261 25.01 9.58 8.07
C ASP A 261 26.37 8.94 8.39
N LYS A 262 26.76 9.02 9.66
CA LYS A 262 28.04 8.51 10.15
C LYS A 262 27.90 7.21 10.94
N ILE A 263 26.75 6.53 10.85
CA ILE A 263 26.42 5.39 11.73
C ILE A 263 27.43 4.25 11.59
N GLU A 264 27.77 3.84 10.34
CA GLU A 264 28.73 2.75 10.12
C GLU A 264 30.08 3.06 10.76
N ASN A 265 30.59 4.28 10.58
CA ASN A 265 31.88 4.71 11.12
C ASN A 265 31.87 4.76 12.64
N ILE A 266 30.78 5.27 13.25
CA ILE A 266 30.61 5.31 14.70
C ILE A 266 30.55 3.89 15.28
N LEU A 267 29.77 2.98 14.66
CA LEU A 267 29.67 1.60 15.14
C LEU A 267 31.01 0.86 15.02
N LEU A 268 31.72 0.98 13.89
CA LEU A 268 33.01 0.30 13.71
C LEU A 268 34.06 0.84 14.69
N SER A 269 34.22 2.16 14.81
CA SER A 269 35.20 2.76 15.73
C SER A 269 34.89 2.45 17.20
N SER A 270 33.68 2.74 17.68
CA SER A 270 33.32 2.57 19.09
C SER A 270 33.24 1.10 19.54
N LEU A 271 32.81 0.17 18.66
CA LEU A 271 32.51 -1.21 19.06
C LEU A 271 33.58 -2.25 18.69
N MET A 272 34.40 -1.99 17.66
CA MET A 272 35.53 -2.85 17.30
C MET A 272 36.85 -2.39 17.89
N GLU A 273 37.17 -1.09 17.77
CA GLU A 273 38.48 -0.56 18.17
C GLU A 273 38.55 -0.23 19.66
N GLY A 274 37.39 -0.18 20.33
CA GLY A 274 37.31 0.09 21.77
C GLY A 274 37.73 1.52 22.13
N THR A 275 37.70 2.42 21.15
CA THR A 275 38.04 3.83 21.33
C THR A 275 37.01 4.47 22.26
N VAL A 276 37.42 4.71 23.51
CA VAL A 276 36.61 5.38 24.52
C VAL A 276 36.65 6.88 24.23
N THR A 277 35.77 7.35 23.35
CA THR A 277 35.56 8.79 23.14
C THR A 277 34.62 9.32 24.22
N SER A 278 34.99 10.44 24.84
CA SER A 278 34.11 11.19 25.75
C SER A 278 33.62 12.44 25.02
N PRO A 279 32.31 12.63 24.80
CA PRO A 279 31.18 11.79 25.23
C PRO A 279 30.98 10.50 24.41
N ASP A 280 30.36 9.47 25.02
CA ASP A 280 30.06 8.19 24.38
C ASP A 280 28.94 8.35 23.32
N PRO A 281 29.26 8.21 22.02
CA PRO A 281 28.27 8.42 20.96
C PRO A 281 27.15 7.37 20.98
N LEU A 282 27.34 6.23 21.65
CA LEU A 282 26.35 5.16 21.78
C LEU A 282 25.52 5.23 23.07
N ALA A 283 25.70 6.27 23.89
CA ALA A 283 24.87 6.52 25.07
C ALA A 283 23.59 7.31 24.74
N SER A 284 23.47 7.83 23.52
CA SER A 284 22.31 8.61 23.06
C SER A 284 21.12 7.73 22.66
N SER A 285 19.90 8.21 22.91
CA SER A 285 18.66 7.60 22.41
C SER A 285 18.37 7.92 20.94
N THR A 286 19.12 8.84 20.33
CA THR A 286 18.95 9.29 18.94
C THR A 286 20.29 9.35 18.20
N TRP A 287 20.24 9.11 16.88
CA TRP A 287 21.38 9.32 16.00
C TRP A 287 21.50 10.79 15.60
N GLU A 288 22.73 11.31 15.57
CA GLU A 288 23.03 12.62 14.98
C GLU A 288 22.74 12.57 13.46
N GLU A 289 22.20 13.65 12.90
CA GLU A 289 21.84 13.77 11.46
C GLU A 289 20.69 12.84 10.96
N VAL A 290 20.11 11.98 11.82
CA VAL A 290 18.99 11.11 11.45
C VAL A 290 17.71 11.51 12.18
N PRO A 291 16.60 11.81 11.46
CA PRO A 291 15.32 12.11 12.08
C PRO A 291 14.79 10.95 12.94
N PRO A 292 14.08 11.22 14.05
CA PRO A 292 13.50 10.17 14.89
C PRO A 292 12.60 9.18 14.12
N GLY A 293 11.81 9.68 13.15
CA GLY A 293 10.95 8.83 12.32
C GLY A 293 11.69 7.85 11.41
N ASN A 294 12.98 8.12 11.13
CA ASN A 294 13.86 7.28 10.31
C ASN A 294 14.78 6.40 11.19
N THR A 295 14.77 6.54 12.51
CA THR A 295 15.56 5.68 13.41
C THR A 295 14.87 4.33 13.56
N LEU A 296 15.60 3.24 13.26
CA LEU A 296 15.12 1.86 13.42
C LEU A 296 15.67 1.24 14.71
N ILE A 297 16.96 1.42 14.95
CA ILE A 297 17.67 0.92 16.13
C ILE A 297 18.46 2.09 16.71
N THR A 298 18.21 2.41 17.98
CA THR A 298 18.88 3.52 18.67
C THR A 298 20.35 3.19 18.97
N PRO A 299 21.23 4.19 19.16
CA PRO A 299 22.63 3.95 19.51
C PRO A 299 22.81 3.05 20.75
N VAL A 300 22.01 3.26 21.81
CA VAL A 300 22.02 2.42 23.02
C VAL A 300 21.62 0.97 22.70
N GLN A 301 20.60 0.77 21.86
CA GLN A 301 20.19 -0.57 21.42
C GLN A 301 21.29 -1.25 20.60
N CYS A 302 21.96 -0.53 19.68
CA CYS A 302 23.12 -1.06 18.94
C CYS A 302 24.21 -1.55 19.89
N LYS A 303 24.52 -0.80 20.96
CA LYS A 303 25.49 -1.19 21.98
C LYS A 303 25.05 -2.45 22.73
N SER A 304 23.77 -2.55 23.08
CA SER A 304 23.21 -3.73 23.76
C SER A 304 23.24 -4.97 22.87
N LEU A 305 22.74 -4.84 21.63
CA LEU A 305 22.74 -5.90 20.61
C LEU A 305 24.16 -6.39 20.35
N TRP A 306 25.14 -5.49 20.28
CA TRP A 306 26.54 -5.86 20.08
C TRP A 306 27.12 -6.68 21.23
N ARG A 307 26.79 -6.35 22.49
CA ARG A 307 27.23 -7.14 23.65
C ARG A 307 26.63 -8.54 23.61
N GLN A 308 25.33 -8.63 23.33
CA GLN A 308 24.63 -9.91 23.21
C GLN A 308 25.20 -10.75 22.06
N PHE A 309 25.37 -10.15 20.89
CA PHE A 309 25.99 -10.79 19.72
C PHE A 309 27.39 -11.32 20.04
N LYS A 310 28.23 -10.53 20.73
CA LYS A 310 29.57 -10.97 21.15
C LYS A 310 29.50 -12.20 22.06
N SER A 311 28.66 -12.18 23.10
CA SER A 311 28.53 -13.32 24.00
C SER A 311 28.02 -14.58 23.30
N GLU A 312 27.08 -14.45 22.36
CA GLU A 312 26.51 -15.60 21.65
C GLU A 312 27.44 -16.18 20.58
N THR A 313 28.34 -15.37 20.01
CA THR A 313 29.31 -15.82 19.00
C THR A 313 30.67 -16.22 19.59
N GLU A 314 30.94 -15.88 20.84
CA GLU A 314 32.20 -16.17 21.53
C GLU A 314 32.46 -17.68 21.63
N TYR A 315 31.43 -18.47 21.91
CA TYR A 315 31.55 -19.93 21.95
C TYR A 315 32.08 -20.51 20.63
N THR A 316 31.56 -20.06 19.49
CA THR A 316 31.99 -20.49 18.15
C THR A 316 33.47 -20.17 17.89
N VAL A 317 33.92 -18.99 18.32
CA VAL A 317 35.33 -18.59 18.20
C VAL A 317 36.23 -19.46 19.08
N THR A 318 35.84 -19.69 20.34
CA THR A 318 36.60 -20.53 21.27
C THR A 318 36.68 -21.99 20.80
N GLN A 319 35.59 -22.50 20.20
CA GLN A 319 35.57 -23.83 19.60
C GLN A 319 36.56 -23.94 18.42
N ALA A 320 36.61 -22.94 17.55
CA ALA A 320 37.56 -22.90 16.44
C ALA A 320 39.02 -22.87 16.92
N ILE A 321 39.32 -22.07 17.96
CA ILE A 321 40.67 -22.03 18.56
C ILE A 321 41.03 -23.39 19.13
N SER A 322 40.12 -24.02 19.88
CA SER A 322 40.33 -25.33 20.49
C SER A 322 40.53 -26.43 19.43
N ALA A 323 39.77 -26.38 18.33
CA ALA A 323 39.94 -27.30 17.19
C ALA A 323 41.29 -27.12 16.51
N GLN A 324 41.74 -25.88 16.31
CA GLN A 324 43.05 -25.59 15.72
C GLN A 324 44.20 -26.05 16.63
N GLU A 325 44.08 -25.85 17.94
CA GLU A 325 45.06 -26.34 18.92
C GLU A 325 45.12 -27.87 18.95
N ALA A 326 43.97 -28.54 18.90
CA ALA A 326 43.90 -30.00 18.85
C ALA A 326 44.57 -30.54 17.57
N TYR A 327 44.33 -29.91 16.42
CA TYR A 327 44.98 -30.27 15.16
C TYR A 327 46.50 -30.06 15.19
N LYS A 328 46.97 -28.96 15.79
CA LYS A 328 48.41 -28.73 16.00
C LYS A 328 49.03 -29.79 16.92
N ARG A 329 48.32 -30.20 17.99
CA ARG A 329 48.79 -31.24 18.91
C ARG A 329 48.84 -32.62 18.27
N SER A 330 47.83 -32.99 17.47
CA SER A 330 47.81 -34.29 16.78
C SER A 330 48.89 -34.39 15.70
N ASN A 331 49.15 -33.30 14.97
CA ASN A 331 50.22 -33.27 13.95
C ASN A 331 51.64 -33.27 14.57
N ASN A 332 51.76 -32.93 15.86
CA ASN A 332 53.00 -33.00 16.63
C ASN A 332 53.19 -34.35 17.35
N TRP A 333 52.22 -35.27 17.29
CA TRP A 333 52.40 -36.64 17.77
C TRP A 333 53.25 -37.41 16.76
N LEU A 334 54.54 -37.56 17.07
CA LEU A 334 55.36 -38.59 16.44
C LEU A 334 54.72 -39.96 16.67
N PRO A 335 54.80 -40.90 15.71
CA PRO A 335 54.33 -42.25 15.94
C PRO A 335 54.98 -42.81 17.20
N PRO A 336 54.24 -43.59 18.01
CA PRO A 336 54.83 -44.17 19.21
C PRO A 336 56.06 -45.02 18.83
N PRO A 337 57.09 -45.12 19.69
CA PRO A 337 58.40 -45.68 19.31
C PRO A 337 58.37 -47.09 18.71
N TRP A 338 57.34 -47.89 19.03
CA TRP A 338 57.13 -49.24 18.46
C TRP A 338 56.70 -49.23 16.98
N ALA A 339 56.19 -48.11 16.45
CA ALA A 339 55.81 -47.95 15.05
C ALA A 339 56.96 -47.38 14.18
N ILE A 340 58.09 -46.98 14.79
CA ILE A 340 59.27 -46.43 14.10
C ILE A 340 60.35 -47.50 13.88
N VAL A 341 60.20 -48.69 14.49
CA VAL A 341 61.10 -49.83 14.35
C VAL A 341 60.33 -51.02 13.77
N ALA A 342 60.07 -50.99 12.47
CA ALA A 342 59.59 -52.14 11.68
C ALA A 342 60.18 -52.08 10.26
#